data_AF-A0A562IMM3-F1
#
_entry.id   AF-A0A562IMM3-F1
#
_cell.length_a   1.000
_cell.length_b   1.000
_cell.length_c   1.000
_cell.angle_alpha   90.00
_cell.angle_beta   90.00
_cell.angle_gamma   90.00
#
_symmetry.space_group_name_H-M   'P 1'
#
loop_
_entity.id
_entity.type
_entity.pdbx_description
1 polymer ?
#
loop_
_entity_poly.entity_id
_entity_poly.type
_entity_poly.pdbx_seq_one_letter_code
_entity_poly.pdbx_strand_id
1 'polypeptide(L)'
;MSATDRGNGLPVQPDTAEPTDPADEISDDSVRDLGPAGEPTATITPYRDGPLVVRGDFRLVDTDGNEIDPGRKTVALCRCGKSGIKPFCDGTHKRSGFHAASAPARPRPAARIVAEAREDRG
;
A
#
# COMPACT_ATOMS: atom_id res chain seq x y z
N MET A 1 1.72 67.89 -37.03
CA MET A 1 2.77 66.94 -37.43
C MET A 1 3.53 66.54 -36.17
N SER A 2 3.44 65.25 -35.85
CA SER A 2 4.26 64.39 -34.97
C SER A 2 5.04 64.99 -33.80
N ALA A 3 4.83 64.45 -32.59
CA ALA A 3 5.78 63.52 -31.97
C ALA A 3 5.17 62.88 -30.71
N THR A 4 5.64 61.68 -30.43
CA THR A 4 5.02 60.58 -29.69
C THR A 4 5.64 60.42 -28.29
N ASP A 5 4.82 59.90 -27.36
CA ASP A 5 5.17 58.94 -26.28
C ASP A 5 6.13 59.34 -25.13
N ARG A 6 5.74 58.83 -23.94
CA ARG A 6 6.46 58.52 -22.67
C ARG A 6 5.57 58.96 -21.50
N GLY A 7 5.03 58.14 -20.62
CA GLY A 7 5.12 56.71 -20.32
C GLY A 7 4.40 56.56 -18.96
N ASN A 8 3.44 55.64 -18.84
CA ASN A 8 3.54 54.42 -18.00
C ASN A 8 4.06 54.72 -16.58
N GLY A 9 3.25 54.91 -15.53
CA GLY A 9 2.27 53.95 -15.01
C GLY A 9 3.00 52.77 -14.35
N LEU A 10 3.12 52.76 -13.00
CA LEU A 10 3.32 51.62 -12.08
C LEU A 10 4.02 52.10 -10.77
N PRO A 11 3.81 51.48 -9.58
CA PRO A 11 3.05 50.27 -9.32
C PRO A 11 1.97 50.39 -8.24
N VAL A 12 0.98 49.49 -8.39
CA VAL A 12 0.15 48.87 -7.35
C VAL A 12 0.96 48.45 -6.12
N GLN A 13 0.25 48.25 -5.00
CA GLN A 13 0.40 47.22 -3.95
C GLN A 13 -0.29 47.77 -2.66
N PRO A 14 -1.01 46.97 -1.85
CA PRO A 14 -0.74 45.55 -1.62
C PRO A 14 -1.92 44.62 -1.88
N ASP A 15 -1.65 43.53 -2.61
CA ASP A 15 -2.42 42.31 -2.48
C ASP A 15 -1.95 41.62 -1.20
N THR A 16 -2.81 41.60 -0.19
CA THR A 16 -2.65 40.72 0.97
C THR A 16 -2.87 39.29 0.49
N ALA A 17 -1.80 38.63 0.03
CA ALA A 17 -1.81 37.18 -0.14
C ALA A 17 -1.73 36.56 1.26
N GLU A 18 -2.85 36.01 1.73
CA GLU A 18 -2.86 35.13 2.90
C GLU A 18 -1.94 33.93 2.64
N PRO A 19 -1.13 33.50 3.63
CA PRO A 19 -0.34 32.29 3.51
C PRO A 19 -1.28 31.09 3.49
N THR A 20 -1.38 30.41 2.35
CA THR A 20 -2.04 29.10 2.28
C THR A 20 -1.18 28.09 3.04
N ASP A 21 -1.79 27.49 4.05
CA ASP A 21 -1.21 26.44 4.89
C ASP A 21 -0.81 25.24 4.00
N PRO A 22 0.43 24.73 4.06
CA PRO A 22 0.89 23.60 3.22
C PRO A 22 0.22 22.24 3.54
N ALA A 23 -0.83 22.23 4.36
CA ALA A 23 -1.61 21.04 4.71
C ALA A 23 -2.81 20.77 3.77
N ASP A 24 -3.18 21.72 2.91
CA ASP A 24 -4.38 21.60 2.05
C ASP A 24 -4.13 21.00 0.65
N GLU A 25 -2.89 20.62 0.30
CA GLU A 25 -2.57 19.99 -1.00
C GLU A 25 -2.09 18.53 -0.87
N ILE A 26 -2.72 17.74 0.01
CA ILE A 26 -2.69 16.27 -0.13
C ILE A 26 -4.04 15.83 -0.68
N SER A 27 -4.25 16.08 -1.97
CA SER A 27 -5.26 15.34 -2.73
C SER A 27 -4.79 13.89 -2.84
N ASP A 28 -5.33 13.07 -1.95
CA ASP A 28 -5.17 11.61 -1.88
C ASP A 28 -5.83 10.92 -3.10
N ASP A 29 -5.49 11.33 -4.31
CA ASP A 29 -5.96 10.73 -5.57
C ASP A 29 -5.12 9.49 -5.97
N SER A 30 -4.32 8.96 -5.04
CA SER A 30 -3.42 7.84 -5.31
C SER A 30 -4.04 6.45 -5.07
N VAL A 31 -5.30 6.38 -4.61
CA VAL A 31 -6.11 5.15 -4.71
C VAL A 31 -6.70 5.01 -6.10
N ARG A 32 -5.81 4.87 -7.09
CA ARG A 32 -6.20 4.61 -8.48
C ARG A 32 -6.85 3.23 -8.61
N ASP A 33 -8.10 3.27 -9.07
CA ASP A 33 -8.79 2.22 -9.82
C ASP A 33 -8.79 0.83 -9.18
N LEU A 34 -9.65 0.65 -8.17
CA LEU A 34 -10.18 -0.67 -7.88
C LEU A 34 -11.13 -1.02 -9.03
N GLY A 35 -10.56 -1.57 -10.11
CA GLY A 35 -11.29 -2.05 -11.28
C GLY A 35 -12.46 -2.99 -10.91
N PRO A 36 -13.34 -3.33 -11.88
CA PRO A 36 -14.59 -4.03 -11.61
C PRO A 36 -14.32 -5.31 -10.79
N ALA A 37 -15.23 -5.65 -9.88
CA ALA A 37 -15.15 -6.80 -8.97
C ALA A 37 -15.03 -8.14 -9.74
N GLY A 38 -13.85 -8.39 -10.28
CA GLY A 38 -13.40 -9.62 -10.90
C GLY A 38 -12.67 -10.48 -9.87
N GLU A 39 -12.41 -11.72 -10.24
CA GLU A 39 -11.71 -12.69 -9.41
C GLU A 39 -10.41 -12.10 -8.83
N PRO A 40 -10.01 -12.49 -7.60
CA PRO A 40 -8.80 -11.97 -6.99
C PRO A 40 -7.60 -12.22 -7.90
N THR A 41 -6.97 -11.14 -8.36
CA THR A 41 -5.82 -11.20 -9.27
C THR A 41 -4.59 -11.84 -8.60
N ALA A 42 -4.59 -11.93 -7.27
CA ALA A 42 -3.58 -12.64 -6.49
C ALA A 42 -4.19 -13.47 -5.35
N THR A 43 -3.51 -14.57 -5.01
CA THR A 43 -3.81 -15.41 -3.85
C THR A 43 -2.61 -15.44 -2.90
N ILE A 44 -2.88 -15.43 -1.60
CA ILE A 44 -1.85 -15.57 -0.54
C ILE A 44 -2.19 -16.79 0.30
N THR A 45 -1.34 -17.80 0.25
CA THR A 45 -1.53 -19.08 0.96
C THR A 45 -0.48 -19.24 2.06
N PRO A 46 -0.85 -19.22 3.35
CA PRO A 46 0.07 -19.61 4.42
C PRO A 46 0.27 -21.12 4.40
N TYR A 47 1.50 -21.59 4.21
CA TYR A 47 1.83 -23.01 4.29
C TYR A 47 2.09 -23.40 5.74
N ARG A 48 1.54 -24.53 6.19
CA ARG A 48 1.85 -25.12 7.51
C ARG A 48 3.37 -25.16 7.70
N ASP A 49 3.84 -24.63 8.81
CA ASP A 49 5.25 -24.61 9.22
C ASP A 49 6.20 -23.98 8.17
N GLY A 50 5.61 -23.17 7.27
CA GLY A 50 6.28 -22.67 6.08
C GLY A 50 5.94 -21.23 5.72
N PRO A 51 6.29 -20.80 4.51
CA PRO A 51 6.17 -19.42 4.05
C PRO A 51 4.73 -18.99 3.76
N LEU A 52 4.56 -17.72 3.42
CA LEU A 52 3.39 -17.23 2.69
C LEU A 52 3.68 -17.36 1.19
N VAL A 53 2.90 -18.18 0.48
CA VAL A 53 3.02 -18.31 -0.97
C VAL A 53 2.05 -17.34 -1.63
N VAL A 54 2.58 -16.37 -2.37
CA VAL A 54 1.80 -15.43 -3.17
C VAL A 54 1.79 -15.92 -4.61
N ARG A 55 0.63 -15.95 -5.27
CA ARG A 55 0.48 -16.28 -6.69
C ARG A 55 -0.40 -15.27 -7.38
N GLY A 56 -0.09 -14.93 -8.64
CA GLY A 56 -0.91 -14.07 -9.49
C GLY A 56 -0.25 -12.73 -9.78
N ASP A 57 -1.06 -11.73 -10.10
CA ASP A 57 -0.63 -10.38 -10.40
C ASP A 57 -0.65 -9.54 -9.12
N PHE A 58 0.53 -9.24 -8.60
CA PHE A 58 0.72 -8.47 -7.37
C PHE A 58 1.92 -7.52 -7.51
N ARG A 59 1.93 -6.46 -6.70
CA ARG A 59 3.09 -5.59 -6.49
C ARG A 59 3.67 -5.88 -5.11
N LEU A 60 4.99 -5.89 -5.01
CA LEU A 60 5.71 -5.98 -3.74
C LEU A 60 6.49 -4.67 -3.56
N VAL A 61 6.26 -3.99 -2.46
CA VAL A 61 6.87 -2.69 -2.17
C VAL A 61 7.45 -2.69 -0.76
N ASP A 62 8.46 -1.86 -0.52
CA ASP A 62 8.93 -1.54 0.82
C ASP A 62 8.10 -0.40 1.46
N THR A 63 8.50 0.04 2.66
CA THR A 63 7.79 1.11 3.40
C THR A 63 7.99 2.49 2.77
N ASP A 64 9.05 2.68 1.98
CA ASP A 64 9.32 3.93 1.26
C ASP A 64 8.60 3.96 -0.10
N GLY A 65 7.91 2.87 -0.47
CA GLY A 65 7.17 2.73 -1.72
C GLY A 65 8.01 2.23 -2.89
N ASN A 66 9.27 1.85 -2.68
CA ASN A 66 10.11 1.29 -3.75
C ASN A 66 9.64 -0.11 -4.13
N GLU A 67 9.64 -0.42 -5.43
CA GLU A 67 9.29 -1.77 -5.89
C GLU A 67 10.40 -2.78 -5.60
N ILE A 68 10.00 -3.92 -5.05
CA ILE A 68 10.85 -5.08 -4.86
C ILE A 68 10.53 -6.07 -5.98
N ASP A 69 11.49 -6.33 -6.87
CA ASP A 69 11.31 -7.30 -7.95
C ASP A 69 11.06 -8.72 -7.39
N PRO A 70 9.86 -9.31 -7.62
CA PRO A 70 9.56 -10.67 -7.18
C PRO A 70 10.19 -11.74 -8.09
N GLY A 71 10.70 -11.37 -9.26
CA GLY A 71 11.29 -12.23 -10.29
C GLY A 71 10.30 -13.14 -11.03
N ARG A 72 9.10 -13.37 -10.46
CA ARG A 72 8.07 -14.25 -11.03
C ARG A 72 6.69 -13.99 -10.39
N LYS A 73 5.62 -14.40 -11.07
CA LYS A 73 4.22 -14.35 -10.59
C LYS A 73 3.91 -15.27 -9.41
N THR A 74 4.89 -15.96 -8.83
CA THR A 74 4.69 -16.82 -7.66
C THR A 74 5.88 -16.73 -6.73
N VAL A 75 5.73 -16.16 -5.55
CA VAL A 75 6.84 -15.99 -4.60
C VAL A 75 6.52 -16.63 -3.25
N ALA A 76 7.58 -16.94 -2.49
CA ALA A 76 7.48 -17.40 -1.13
C ALA A 76 8.04 -16.31 -0.22
N LEU A 77 7.19 -15.70 0.59
CA LEU A 77 7.57 -14.68 1.56
C LEU A 77 7.84 -15.32 2.93
N CYS A 78 8.83 -14.78 3.62
CA CYS A 78 9.25 -15.26 4.93
C CYS A 78 8.14 -15.04 5.96
N ARG A 79 7.70 -16.14 6.59
CA ARG A 79 6.76 -16.11 7.72
C ARG A 79 7.45 -16.38 9.07
N CYS A 80 8.61 -17.02 9.05
CA CYS A 80 9.32 -17.46 10.26
C CYS A 80 10.25 -16.41 10.87
N GLY A 81 10.48 -15.27 10.20
CA GLY A 81 11.38 -14.20 10.66
C GLY A 81 12.89 -14.49 10.52
N LYS A 82 13.29 -15.71 10.12
CA LYS A 82 14.70 -16.15 10.15
C LYS A 82 15.38 -16.27 8.79
N SER A 83 14.70 -15.91 7.69
CA SER A 83 15.30 -15.95 6.35
C SER A 83 16.51 -15.01 6.24
N GLY A 84 17.55 -15.40 5.51
CA GLY A 84 18.70 -14.56 5.17
C GLY A 84 18.44 -13.59 4.00
N ILE A 85 17.38 -13.81 3.22
CA ILE A 85 17.03 -13.03 2.01
C ILE A 85 15.65 -12.38 2.13
N LYS A 86 15.32 -11.82 3.30
CA LYS A 86 14.03 -11.15 3.52
C LYS A 86 13.79 -10.09 2.44
N PRO A 87 12.53 -9.91 1.99
CA PRO A 87 11.29 -10.51 2.49
C PRO A 87 11.04 -11.96 2.00
N PHE A 88 11.92 -12.53 1.18
CA PHE A 88 11.75 -13.86 0.60
C PHE A 88 12.11 -14.98 1.57
N CYS A 89 11.58 -16.18 1.29
CA CYS A 89 11.86 -17.41 2.03
C CYS A 89 13.00 -18.19 1.37
N ASP A 90 14.07 -18.45 2.13
CA ASP A 90 15.22 -19.31 1.76
C ASP A 90 15.12 -20.76 2.27
N GLY A 91 14.00 -21.14 2.90
CA GLY A 91 13.84 -22.45 3.52
C GLY A 91 14.33 -22.56 4.96
N THR A 92 14.85 -21.48 5.56
CA THR A 92 15.32 -21.47 6.96
C THR A 92 14.22 -21.83 7.97
N HIS A 93 12.94 -21.70 7.62
CA HIS A 93 11.82 -22.20 8.43
C HIS A 93 11.97 -23.67 8.82
N LYS A 94 12.49 -24.53 7.93
CA LYS A 94 12.68 -25.97 8.19
C LYS A 94 13.72 -26.22 9.27
N ARG A 95 14.88 -25.57 9.14
CA ARG A 95 16.03 -25.75 10.05
C ARG A 95 15.83 -25.07 11.40
N SER A 96 14.98 -24.05 11.44
CA SER A 96 14.76 -23.22 12.63
C SER A 96 13.58 -23.66 13.51
N GLY A 97 12.93 -24.77 13.15
CA GLY A 97 11.81 -25.34 13.90
C GLY A 97 10.57 -24.44 13.92
N PHE A 98 10.34 -23.68 12.84
CA PHE A 98 9.14 -22.82 12.78
C PHE A 98 7.88 -23.69 12.75
N HIS A 99 6.97 -23.46 13.69
CA HIS A 99 5.69 -24.16 13.77
C HIS A 99 4.53 -23.18 13.77
N ALA A 100 3.65 -23.29 12.78
CA ALA A 100 2.46 -22.47 12.66
C ALA A 100 1.44 -23.13 11.72
N ALA A 101 0.18 -23.14 12.15
CA ALA A 101 -0.93 -23.57 11.33
C ALA A 101 -1.05 -22.74 10.04
N SER A 102 -1.71 -23.31 9.04
CA SER A 102 -2.04 -22.63 7.77
C SER A 102 -3.20 -21.64 7.94
N ALA A 103 -4.14 -21.94 8.85
CA ALA A 103 -5.25 -21.07 9.21
C ALA A 103 -5.02 -20.41 10.59
N PRO A 104 -5.64 -19.26 10.88
CA PRO A 104 -5.61 -18.67 12.21
C PRO A 104 -6.26 -19.60 13.25
N ALA A 105 -5.63 -19.77 14.41
CA ALA A 105 -6.15 -20.59 15.50
C ALA A 105 -7.25 -19.90 16.32
N ARG A 106 -7.43 -18.59 16.14
CA ARG A 106 -8.45 -17.77 16.79
C ARG A 106 -8.98 -16.74 15.79
N PRO A 107 -10.25 -16.32 15.90
CA PRO A 107 -10.80 -15.24 15.07
C PRO A 107 -9.99 -13.95 15.24
N ARG A 108 -9.81 -13.20 14.16
CA ARG A 108 -9.28 -11.83 14.26
C ARG A 108 -10.33 -10.96 14.97
N PRO A 109 -9.98 -10.15 15.98
CA PRO A 109 -10.95 -9.28 16.67
C PRO A 109 -11.79 -8.43 15.71
N ALA A 110 -11.16 -7.88 14.67
CA ALA A 110 -11.87 -7.13 13.63
C ALA A 110 -12.93 -7.95 12.86
N ALA A 111 -12.76 -9.27 12.75
CA ALA A 111 -13.75 -10.14 12.11
C ALA A 111 -15.00 -10.34 12.99
N ARG A 112 -14.89 -10.24 14.32
CA ARG A 112 -16.05 -10.27 15.23
C ARG A 112 -16.90 -9.01 15.07
N ILE A 113 -16.26 -7.84 15.09
CA ILE A 113 -16.94 -6.54 14.95
C ILE A 113 -17.78 -6.49 13.66
N VAL A 114 -17.25 -7.01 12.55
CA VAL A 114 -17.98 -7.04 11.27
C VAL A 114 -19.16 -8.02 11.28
N ALA A 115 -19.05 -9.14 12.00
CA ALA A 115 -20.15 -10.11 12.15
C ALA A 115 -21.27 -9.54 13.03
N GLU A 116 -20.92 -8.98 14.18
CA GLU A 116 -21.85 -8.36 15.13
C GLU A 116 -22.60 -7.18 14.48
N ALA A 117 -21.90 -6.30 13.75
CA ALA A 117 -22.51 -5.17 13.04
C ALA A 117 -23.44 -5.58 11.88
N ARG A 118 -23.36 -6.84 11.40
CA ARG A 118 -24.29 -7.38 10.38
C ARG A 118 -25.55 -7.94 11.01
N GLU A 119 -25.46 -8.48 12.22
CA GLU A 119 -26.58 -9.09 12.95
C GLU A 119 -27.53 -8.00 13.52
N ASP A 120 -26.99 -6.86 13.98
CA ASP A 120 -27.79 -5.72 14.48
C ASP A 120 -28.57 -4.94 13.40
N ARG A 121 -28.44 -5.32 12.13
CA ARG A 121 -29.21 -4.74 11.00
C ARG A 121 -30.27 -5.70 10.45
N GLY A 122 -30.48 -6.86 11.09
CA GLY A 122 -31.45 -7.89 10.73
C GLY A 122 -32.76 -7.80 11.48
#